data_AF-A0A924DHS5-F1
#
_entry.id   AF-A0A924DHS5-F1
#
_cell.length_a   1.000
_cell.length_b   1.000
_cell.length_c   1.000
_cell.angle_alpha   90.00
_cell.angle_beta   90.00
_cell.angle_gamma   90.00
#
_symmetry.space_group_name_H-M   'P 1'
#
loop_
_entity.id
_entity.type
_entity.pdbx_description
1 polymer ?
#
loop_
_entity_poly.entity_id
_entity_poly.type
_entity_poly.pdbx_seq_one_letter_code
_entity_poly.pdbx_strand_id
1 'polypeptide(L)'
;MKKLVLSNLLSIAFIGLFAQVKMPAPSPTQTIKQDFGVGNIEVKYSRPSAKGRKVFGELVPYNKLWRTGANAATVIRFSEPVEINGKKIDSGSYALYSIPNIDYWDVILNKGITNSGVNGYTEADDIARFKIEARRSNIKMEMFTMQFDNVKPESCELNMIWEKTMITIPILSRIQEKLKGQIDAALLTEKKPYWQAAQFYNEYEKNPAKALEYVTNALTESPKAYWMWLYKAKIQQDLGDKAGARESSTKSLELATAEKNDDYVRMNQALLKKLK
;
A
#
# COMPACT_ATOMS: atom_id res chain seq x y z
N MET A 1 -68.01 -37.12 -34.47
CA MET A 1 -68.35 -35.68 -34.52
C MET A 1 -69.09 -35.27 -33.25
N LYS A 2 -68.40 -34.75 -32.21
CA LYS A 2 -69.00 -33.92 -31.16
C LYS A 2 -67.94 -32.91 -30.70
N LYS A 3 -68.31 -31.63 -30.79
CA LYS A 3 -67.53 -30.45 -30.42
C LYS A 3 -67.41 -30.39 -28.89
N LEU A 4 -66.23 -30.02 -28.37
CA LEU A 4 -66.09 -29.50 -27.01
C LEU A 4 -65.30 -28.20 -27.06
N VAL A 5 -65.88 -27.21 -26.39
CA VAL A 5 -65.60 -25.78 -26.44
C VAL A 5 -65.18 -25.34 -25.04
N LEU A 6 -64.20 -24.41 -24.98
CA LEU A 6 -63.82 -23.51 -23.88
C LEU A 6 -63.38 -24.09 -22.52
N SER A 7 -62.17 -23.72 -22.09
CA SER A 7 -61.99 -22.58 -21.17
C SER A 7 -60.49 -22.40 -20.85
N ASN A 8 -59.90 -21.28 -21.31
CA ASN A 8 -58.57 -20.84 -20.90
C ASN A 8 -58.68 -20.10 -19.56
N LEU A 9 -58.35 -20.77 -18.46
CA LEU A 9 -58.17 -20.13 -17.16
C LEU A 9 -56.69 -19.73 -17.01
N LEU A 10 -56.34 -18.52 -17.43
CA LEU A 10 -55.01 -17.95 -17.20
C LEU A 10 -54.92 -17.50 -15.73
N SER A 11 -54.41 -18.38 -14.87
CA SER A 11 -54.12 -18.05 -13.47
C SER A 11 -52.80 -17.27 -13.41
N ILE A 12 -52.88 -15.95 -13.28
CA ILE A 12 -51.71 -15.10 -13.00
C ILE A 12 -51.33 -15.33 -11.53
N ALA A 13 -50.30 -16.14 -11.31
CA ALA A 13 -49.65 -16.23 -10.01
C ALA A 13 -48.88 -14.92 -9.75
N PHE A 14 -49.46 -14.05 -8.91
CA PHE A 14 -48.72 -12.92 -8.34
C PHE A 14 -47.65 -13.47 -7.39
N ILE A 15 -46.43 -13.63 -7.90
CA ILE A 15 -45.26 -13.86 -7.06
C ILE A 15 -44.97 -12.53 -6.37
N GLY A 16 -45.43 -12.39 -5.13
CA GLY A 16 -45.03 -11.29 -4.26
C GLY A 16 -43.53 -11.37 -4.03
N LEU A 17 -42.78 -10.47 -4.68
CA LEU A 17 -41.40 -10.19 -4.31
C LEU A 17 -41.42 -9.55 -2.92
N PHE A 18 -41.33 -10.37 -1.87
CA PHE A 18 -40.95 -9.85 -0.55
C PHE A 18 -39.54 -9.28 -0.68
N ALA A 19 -39.44 -7.95 -0.73
CA ALA A 19 -38.16 -7.28 -0.58
C ALA A 19 -37.56 -7.71 0.77
N GLN A 20 -36.50 -8.50 0.74
CA GLN A 20 -35.80 -8.94 1.95
C GLN A 20 -35.29 -7.68 2.68
N VAL A 21 -35.73 -7.47 3.92
CA VAL A 21 -35.26 -6.33 4.74
C VAL A 21 -33.76 -6.51 4.95
N LYS A 22 -32.96 -5.59 4.40
CA LYS A 22 -31.51 -5.60 4.50
C LYS A 22 -31.09 -5.01 5.85
N MET A 23 -30.78 -5.87 6.81
CA MET A 23 -30.23 -5.46 8.11
C MET A 23 -28.73 -5.20 8.03
N PRO A 24 -28.16 -4.30 8.86
CA PRO A 24 -26.72 -4.11 8.95
C PRO A 24 -26.01 -5.42 9.35
N ALA A 25 -24.94 -5.77 8.63
CA ALA A 25 -24.15 -6.95 8.96
C ALA A 25 -23.41 -6.73 10.30
N PRO A 26 -23.41 -7.70 11.24
CA PRO A 26 -22.70 -7.56 12.51
C PRO A 26 -21.18 -7.36 12.37
N SER A 27 -20.62 -7.87 11.26
CA SER A 27 -19.22 -7.66 10.88
C SER A 27 -19.21 -7.07 9.47
N PRO A 28 -19.30 -5.73 9.31
CA PRO A 28 -19.31 -5.11 8.00
C PRO A 28 -17.98 -5.32 7.27
N THR A 29 -18.06 -5.42 5.95
CA THR A 29 -16.89 -5.56 5.08
C THR A 29 -16.19 -4.21 4.92
N GLN A 30 -14.85 -4.23 4.93
CA GLN A 30 -14.02 -3.12 4.51
C GLN A 30 -13.02 -3.60 3.45
N THR A 31 -12.77 -2.73 2.48
CA THR A 31 -11.63 -2.86 1.57
C THR A 31 -10.73 -1.65 1.78
N ILE A 32 -9.43 -1.89 1.98
CA ILE A 32 -8.39 -0.86 2.00
C ILE A 32 -7.44 -1.12 0.84
N LYS A 33 -6.95 -0.06 0.20
CA LYS A 33 -5.98 -0.12 -0.89
C LYS A 33 -4.87 0.90 -0.65
N GLN A 34 -3.63 0.50 -0.87
CA GLN A 34 -2.46 1.37 -0.77
C GLN A 34 -1.56 1.20 -1.98
N ASP A 35 -1.28 2.29 -2.68
CA ASP A 35 -0.23 2.33 -3.70
C ASP A 35 1.13 2.51 -3.00
N PHE A 36 2.11 1.66 -3.33
CA PHE A 36 3.49 1.75 -2.83
C PHE A 36 4.43 1.01 -3.80
N GLY A 37 5.72 1.39 -3.82
CA GLY A 37 6.61 0.91 -4.88
C GLY A 37 6.11 1.34 -6.26
N VAL A 38 6.05 0.38 -7.18
CA VAL A 38 5.48 0.55 -8.52
C VAL A 38 4.14 -0.17 -8.66
N GLY A 39 3.50 -0.53 -7.54
CA GLY A 39 2.28 -1.33 -7.48
C GLY A 39 1.33 -0.89 -6.37
N ASN A 40 0.47 -1.82 -5.93
CA ASN A 40 -0.45 -1.63 -4.83
C ASN A 40 -0.73 -2.93 -4.06
N ILE A 41 -1.21 -2.75 -2.84
CA ILE A 41 -1.76 -3.80 -1.99
C ILE A 41 -3.22 -3.47 -1.71
N GLU A 42 -4.08 -4.47 -1.81
CA GLU A 42 -5.48 -4.39 -1.41
C GLU A 42 -5.78 -5.44 -0.35
N VAL A 43 -6.51 -5.07 0.71
CA VAL A 43 -7.02 -6.02 1.70
C VAL A 43 -8.53 -5.87 1.79
N LYS A 44 -9.24 -6.97 1.60
CA LYS A 44 -10.69 -7.09 1.76
C LYS A 44 -10.99 -8.04 2.91
N TYR A 45 -11.70 -7.55 3.92
CA TYR A 45 -11.97 -8.32 5.14
C TYR A 45 -13.28 -7.88 5.81
N SER A 46 -13.86 -8.76 6.64
CA SER A 46 -14.99 -8.38 7.49
C SER A 46 -14.51 -8.04 8.90
N ARG A 47 -15.06 -6.97 9.47
CA ARG A 47 -14.62 -6.36 10.73
C ARG A 47 -15.49 -6.78 11.91
N PRO A 48 -15.14 -7.83 12.67
CA PRO A 48 -15.88 -8.17 13.89
C PRO A 48 -15.74 -7.09 14.97
N SER A 49 -16.77 -6.96 15.81
CA SER A 49 -16.81 -6.05 16.97
C SER A 49 -16.52 -6.79 18.27
N ALA A 50 -15.79 -6.17 19.20
CA ALA A 50 -15.50 -6.76 20.51
C ALA A 50 -16.77 -6.86 21.37
N LYS A 51 -17.63 -5.84 21.35
CA LYS A 51 -18.89 -5.74 22.10
C LYS A 51 -18.68 -5.97 23.61
N GLY A 52 -17.62 -5.41 24.16
CA GLY A 52 -17.27 -5.56 25.58
C GLY A 52 -16.69 -6.93 25.97
N ARG A 53 -16.55 -7.88 25.04
CA ARG A 53 -15.92 -9.18 25.29
C ARG A 53 -14.41 -9.06 25.16
N LYS A 54 -13.69 -9.87 25.94
CA LYS A 54 -12.26 -10.08 25.72
C LYS A 54 -12.07 -10.75 24.36
N VAL A 55 -11.25 -10.15 23.50
CA VAL A 55 -11.04 -10.68 22.15
C VAL A 55 -10.05 -11.83 22.17
N PHE A 56 -8.78 -11.58 22.46
CA PHE A 56 -7.75 -12.61 22.40
C PHE A 56 -7.71 -13.43 23.68
N GLY A 57 -7.70 -14.76 23.51
CA GLY A 57 -7.84 -15.73 24.59
C GLY A 57 -9.29 -16.13 24.90
N GLU A 58 -10.29 -15.47 24.31
CA GLU A 58 -11.71 -15.85 24.42
C GLU A 58 -12.38 -15.90 23.05
N LEU A 59 -12.78 -14.75 22.48
CA LEU A 59 -13.44 -14.70 21.16
C LEU A 59 -12.55 -15.26 20.05
N VAL A 60 -11.25 -14.99 20.14
CA VAL A 60 -10.20 -15.57 19.32
C VAL A 60 -9.27 -16.34 20.25
N PRO A 61 -9.42 -17.67 20.35
CA PRO A 61 -8.58 -18.48 21.22
C PRO A 61 -7.11 -18.44 20.79
N TYR A 62 -6.21 -18.41 21.77
CA TYR A 62 -4.79 -18.50 21.50
C TYR A 62 -4.40 -19.88 20.94
N ASN A 63 -3.35 -19.92 20.14
CA ASN A 63 -2.79 -21.13 19.53
C ASN A 63 -3.80 -21.91 18.66
N LYS A 64 -4.83 -21.21 18.16
CA LYS A 64 -5.81 -21.74 17.21
C LYS A 64 -5.79 -20.93 15.93
N LEU A 65 -5.95 -21.63 14.81
CA LEU A 65 -6.09 -21.00 13.50
C LEU A 65 -7.32 -20.10 13.48
N TRP A 66 -7.13 -18.89 12.99
CA TRP A 66 -8.16 -17.89 12.82
C TRP A 66 -8.12 -17.36 11.39
N ARG A 67 -9.31 -17.15 10.81
CA ARG A 67 -9.52 -16.56 9.48
C ARG A 67 -9.12 -15.07 9.38
N THR A 68 -8.57 -14.51 10.46
CA THR A 68 -8.14 -13.10 10.56
C THR A 68 -9.23 -12.12 10.14
N GLY A 69 -10.42 -12.29 10.71
CA GLY A 69 -11.62 -11.55 10.35
C GLY A 69 -12.89 -12.32 10.72
N ALA A 70 -13.99 -11.97 10.08
CA ALA A 70 -15.29 -12.65 10.21
C ALA A 70 -15.91 -12.94 8.84
N ASN A 71 -16.97 -13.76 8.82
CA ASN A 71 -17.71 -14.14 7.61
C ASN A 71 -16.79 -14.79 6.55
N ALA A 72 -16.56 -14.09 5.43
CA ALA A 72 -15.69 -14.52 4.34
C ALA A 72 -14.19 -14.54 4.72
N ALA A 73 -13.38 -15.25 3.94
CA ALA A 73 -11.92 -15.18 4.07
C ALA A 73 -11.42 -13.74 3.93
N THR A 74 -10.46 -13.36 4.78
CA THR A 74 -9.69 -12.14 4.57
C THR A 74 -8.75 -12.35 3.40
N VAL A 75 -8.86 -11.50 2.38
CA VAL A 75 -8.05 -11.60 1.16
C VAL A 75 -7.11 -10.41 1.08
N ILE A 76 -5.82 -10.68 0.93
CA ILE A 76 -4.79 -9.72 0.60
C ILE A 76 -4.34 -9.93 -0.84
N ARG A 77 -4.25 -8.86 -1.62
CA ARG A 77 -3.83 -8.88 -3.02
C ARG A 77 -2.63 -7.99 -3.20
N PHE A 78 -1.60 -8.51 -3.84
CA PHE A 78 -0.41 -7.77 -4.26
C PHE A 78 -0.42 -7.64 -5.79
N SER A 79 -0.29 -6.42 -6.31
CA SER A 79 -0.19 -6.21 -7.77
C SER A 79 1.21 -6.52 -8.32
N GLU A 80 2.22 -6.48 -7.45
CA GLU A 80 3.63 -6.71 -7.75
C GLU A 80 4.21 -7.67 -6.70
N PRO A 81 5.29 -8.41 -7.00
CA PRO A 81 5.97 -9.20 -5.99
C PRO A 81 6.46 -8.32 -4.83
N VAL A 82 6.33 -8.84 -3.61
CA VAL A 82 6.77 -8.19 -2.37
C VAL A 82 7.66 -9.12 -1.56
N GLU A 83 8.29 -8.57 -0.53
CA GLU A 83 9.03 -9.33 0.47
C GLU A 83 8.42 -9.06 1.84
N ILE A 84 8.11 -10.13 2.59
CA ILE A 84 7.55 -10.05 3.94
C ILE A 84 8.37 -10.96 4.84
N ASN A 85 8.98 -10.39 5.87
CA ASN A 85 9.83 -11.10 6.83
C ASN A 85 10.91 -11.98 6.15
N GLY A 86 11.59 -11.44 5.13
CA GLY A 86 12.63 -12.13 4.35
C GLY A 86 12.12 -13.15 3.32
N LYS A 87 10.80 -13.33 3.18
CA LYS A 87 10.19 -14.24 2.20
C LYS A 87 9.67 -13.46 1.01
N LYS A 88 10.07 -13.86 -0.19
CA LYS A 88 9.49 -13.36 -1.44
C LYS A 88 8.08 -13.91 -1.63
N ILE A 89 7.13 -13.02 -1.88
CA ILE A 89 5.73 -13.32 -2.18
C ILE A 89 5.45 -12.80 -3.58
N ASP A 90 4.98 -13.67 -4.47
CA ASP A 90 4.64 -13.25 -5.84
C ASP A 90 3.40 -12.36 -5.87
N SER A 91 3.16 -11.70 -7.00
CA SER A 91 1.91 -10.98 -7.20
C SER A 91 0.73 -11.95 -7.28
N GLY A 92 -0.42 -11.56 -6.75
CA GLY A 92 -1.57 -12.43 -6.66
C GLY A 92 -2.49 -12.10 -5.49
N SER A 93 -3.53 -12.92 -5.33
CA SER A 93 -4.45 -12.85 -4.20
C SER A 93 -4.24 -14.04 -3.28
N TYR A 94 -4.17 -13.77 -1.98
CA TYR A 94 -3.91 -14.77 -0.95
C TYR A 94 -4.90 -14.60 0.20
N ALA A 95 -5.32 -15.71 0.81
CA ALA A 95 -6.06 -15.70 2.05
C ALA A 95 -5.10 -15.43 3.22
N LEU A 96 -5.49 -14.54 4.12
CA LEU A 96 -4.73 -14.19 5.31
C LEU A 96 -5.28 -14.93 6.54
N TYR A 97 -4.52 -15.90 7.03
CA TYR A 97 -4.79 -16.57 8.30
C TYR A 97 -3.81 -16.13 9.37
N SER A 98 -4.19 -16.34 10.62
CA SER A 98 -3.33 -16.09 11.77
C SER A 98 -3.54 -17.13 12.85
N ILE A 99 -2.50 -17.42 13.61
CA ILE A 99 -2.56 -18.15 14.87
C ILE A 99 -2.07 -17.19 15.96
N PRO A 100 -2.98 -16.53 16.68
CA PRO A 100 -2.58 -15.60 17.74
C PRO A 100 -1.97 -16.33 18.94
N ASN A 101 -0.89 -15.78 19.48
CA ASN A 101 -0.35 -16.06 20.81
C ASN A 101 -0.32 -14.74 21.62
N ILE A 102 0.15 -14.79 22.87
CA ILE A 102 0.33 -13.63 23.74
C ILE A 102 1.43 -12.72 23.19
N ASP A 103 2.58 -13.29 22.80
CA ASP A 103 3.78 -12.52 22.45
C ASP A 103 3.96 -12.32 20.95
N TYR A 104 3.37 -13.19 20.12
CA TYR A 104 3.49 -13.15 18.67
C TYR A 104 2.27 -13.75 17.99
N TRP A 105 2.08 -13.47 16.71
CA TRP A 105 1.14 -14.19 15.85
C TRP A 105 1.92 -14.92 14.76
N ASP A 106 1.57 -16.19 14.49
CA ASP A 106 1.97 -16.81 13.22
C ASP A 106 0.99 -16.30 12.16
N VAL A 107 1.48 -15.47 11.23
CA VAL A 107 0.73 -14.95 10.09
C VAL A 107 0.98 -15.83 8.88
N ILE A 108 -0.08 -16.13 8.14
CA ILE A 108 -0.07 -17.14 7.08
C ILE A 108 -0.74 -16.55 5.83
N LEU A 109 -0.05 -16.64 4.70
CA LEU A 109 -0.60 -16.41 3.37
C LEU A 109 -0.88 -17.77 2.72
N ASN A 110 -2.10 -18.00 2.27
CA ASN A 110 -2.58 -19.29 1.78
C ASN A 110 -3.37 -19.13 0.47
N LYS A 111 -3.40 -20.16 -0.39
CA LYS A 111 -4.11 -20.11 -1.69
C LYS A 111 -5.64 -20.09 -1.58
N GLY A 112 -6.22 -20.52 -0.45
CA GLY A 112 -7.66 -20.72 -0.24
C GLY A 112 -8.49 -19.45 -0.06
N ILE A 113 -8.51 -18.57 -1.07
CA ILE A 113 -9.25 -17.28 -1.05
C ILE A 113 -10.77 -17.42 -1.01
N THR A 114 -11.31 -18.59 -1.32
CA THR A 114 -12.76 -18.91 -1.29
C THR A 114 -13.17 -19.72 -0.07
N ASN A 115 -12.25 -19.99 0.86
CA ASN A 115 -12.52 -20.78 2.06
C ASN A 115 -13.56 -20.12 2.96
N SER A 116 -14.41 -20.95 3.58
CA SER A 116 -15.41 -20.49 4.54
C SER A 116 -14.82 -20.51 5.94
N GLY A 117 -14.13 -19.43 6.29
CA GLY A 117 -13.41 -19.37 7.54
C GLY A 117 -12.18 -20.24 7.54
N VAL A 118 -12.07 -21.11 8.56
CA VAL A 118 -10.97 -22.09 8.65
C VAL A 118 -11.31 -23.40 7.92
N ASN A 119 -12.56 -23.58 7.49
CA ASN A 119 -12.95 -24.77 6.74
C ASN A 119 -12.36 -24.68 5.33
N GLY A 120 -11.68 -25.74 4.89
CA GLY A 120 -10.94 -25.78 3.63
C GLY A 120 -9.50 -25.31 3.74
N TYR A 121 -9.04 -24.89 4.93
CA TYR A 121 -7.63 -24.61 5.14
C TYR A 121 -6.79 -25.90 5.11
N THR A 122 -5.70 -25.89 4.34
CA THR A 122 -4.65 -26.91 4.39
C THR A 122 -3.28 -26.24 4.46
N GLU A 123 -2.37 -26.79 5.26
CA GLU A 123 -0.99 -26.27 5.36
C GLU A 123 -0.21 -26.43 4.04
N ALA A 124 -0.58 -27.40 3.20
CA ALA A 124 0.01 -27.60 1.88
C ALA A 124 -0.25 -26.43 0.91
N ASP A 125 -1.27 -25.63 1.18
CA ASP A 125 -1.61 -24.43 0.41
C ASP A 125 -0.98 -23.14 0.97
N ASP A 126 -0.18 -23.24 2.05
CA ASP A 126 0.54 -22.10 2.60
C ASP A 126 1.65 -21.66 1.64
N ILE A 127 1.58 -20.41 1.20
CA ILE A 127 2.61 -19.73 0.42
C ILE A 127 3.71 -19.19 1.33
N ALA A 128 3.30 -18.65 2.47
CA ALA A 128 4.23 -18.15 3.47
C ALA A 128 3.60 -18.25 4.86
N ARG A 129 4.47 -18.54 5.84
CA ARG A 129 4.19 -18.48 7.27
C ARG A 129 5.33 -17.77 7.95
N PHE A 130 5.02 -16.77 8.76
CA PHE A 130 6.01 -15.95 9.46
C PHE A 130 5.47 -15.46 10.80
N LYS A 131 6.38 -15.29 11.78
CA LYS A 131 6.05 -14.78 13.11
C LYS A 131 6.14 -13.27 13.13
N ILE A 132 5.13 -12.61 13.69
CA ILE A 132 5.09 -11.17 13.92
C ILE A 132 4.83 -10.92 15.39
N GLU A 133 5.60 -10.03 16.01
CA GLU A 133 5.44 -9.68 17.43
C GLU A 133 4.07 -9.05 17.70
N ALA A 134 3.41 -9.53 18.74
CA ALA A 134 2.17 -8.97 19.24
C ALA A 134 2.47 -7.95 20.32
N ARG A 135 1.92 -6.75 20.17
CA ARG A 135 2.14 -5.63 21.07
C ARG A 135 0.84 -5.10 21.61
N ARG A 136 0.92 -4.45 22.76
CA ARG A 136 -0.21 -3.75 23.35
C ARG A 136 -0.38 -2.38 22.67
N SER A 137 -1.54 -2.13 22.08
CA SER A 137 -1.94 -0.82 21.57
C SER A 137 -2.34 0.12 22.71
N ASN A 138 -1.95 1.39 22.59
CA ASN A 138 -2.38 2.47 23.48
C ASN A 138 -3.85 2.88 23.24
N ILE A 139 -4.37 2.63 22.03
CA ILE A 139 -5.74 2.93 21.64
C ILE A 139 -6.53 1.62 21.66
N LYS A 140 -7.70 1.63 22.31
CA LYS A 140 -8.65 0.51 22.24
C LYS A 140 -9.47 0.61 20.96
N MET A 141 -9.34 -0.38 20.07
CA MET A 141 -10.16 -0.50 18.86
C MET A 141 -11.36 -1.43 19.09
N GLU A 142 -12.58 -0.88 19.01
CA GLU A 142 -13.81 -1.68 19.18
C GLU A 142 -14.00 -2.70 18.06
N MET A 143 -13.74 -2.29 16.82
CA MET A 143 -13.80 -3.14 15.64
C MET A 143 -12.40 -3.59 15.24
N PHE A 144 -12.28 -4.83 14.80
CA PHE A 144 -11.06 -5.29 14.16
C PHE A 144 -10.73 -4.40 12.96
N THR A 145 -9.53 -3.85 12.96
CA THR A 145 -9.12 -2.81 12.02
C THR A 145 -7.77 -3.18 11.43
N MET A 146 -7.73 -3.23 10.11
CA MET A 146 -6.52 -3.28 9.32
C MET A 146 -6.30 -1.91 8.69
N GLN A 147 -5.06 -1.43 8.67
CA GLN A 147 -4.70 -0.15 8.09
C GLN A 147 -3.27 -0.19 7.56
N PHE A 148 -3.04 0.39 6.38
CA PHE A 148 -1.69 0.64 5.87
C PHE A 148 -1.13 1.92 6.49
N ASP A 149 0.13 1.89 6.90
CA ASP A 149 0.85 3.00 7.50
C ASP A 149 2.33 2.99 7.07
N ASN A 150 3.09 4.02 7.48
CA ASN A 150 4.54 4.14 7.25
C ASN A 150 4.95 3.91 5.79
N VAL A 151 4.14 4.44 4.87
CA VAL A 151 4.35 4.27 3.42
C VAL A 151 5.58 5.07 2.98
N LYS A 152 6.53 4.35 2.40
CA LYS A 152 7.78 4.84 1.80
C LYS A 152 7.87 4.29 0.37
N PRO A 153 8.82 4.77 -0.45
CA PRO A 153 8.96 4.30 -1.82
C PRO A 153 9.07 2.77 -1.94
N GLU A 154 9.82 2.11 -1.05
CA GLU A 154 10.07 0.66 -1.12
C GLU A 154 9.45 -0.14 0.02
N SER A 155 8.64 0.48 0.87
CA SER A 155 8.06 -0.22 2.02
C SER A 155 6.74 0.38 2.48
N CYS A 156 5.88 -0.46 3.05
CA CYS A 156 4.76 -0.02 3.87
C CYS A 156 4.55 -1.01 5.02
N GLU A 157 3.69 -0.66 5.96
CA GLU A 157 3.32 -1.52 7.07
C GLU A 157 1.82 -1.78 7.06
N LEU A 158 1.41 -3.05 7.22
CA LEU A 158 0.03 -3.42 7.48
C LEU A 158 -0.17 -3.60 8.99
N ASN A 159 -0.85 -2.66 9.61
CA ASN A 159 -1.25 -2.72 11.01
C ASN A 159 -2.56 -3.47 11.15
N MET A 160 -2.61 -4.42 12.08
CA MET A 160 -3.83 -5.16 12.44
C MET A 160 -4.10 -5.00 13.92
N ILE A 161 -5.23 -4.38 14.28
CA ILE A 161 -5.52 -3.95 15.64
C ILE A 161 -6.93 -4.39 16.03
N TRP A 162 -7.07 -5.04 17.19
CA TRP A 162 -8.36 -5.29 17.83
C TRP A 162 -8.23 -5.16 19.34
N GLU A 163 -9.18 -4.46 19.95
CA GLU A 163 -9.08 -4.01 21.33
C GLU A 163 -7.73 -3.34 21.60
N LYS A 164 -6.90 -3.93 22.46
CA LYS A 164 -5.57 -3.43 22.80
C LYS A 164 -4.46 -4.32 22.26
N THR A 165 -4.73 -5.24 21.34
CA THR A 165 -3.69 -6.06 20.71
C THR A 165 -3.45 -5.58 19.29
N MET A 166 -2.18 -5.48 18.92
CA MET A 166 -1.70 -5.02 17.63
C MET A 166 -0.59 -5.93 17.12
N ILE A 167 -0.60 -6.20 15.82
CA ILE A 167 0.58 -6.65 15.09
C ILE A 167 0.83 -5.71 13.91
N THR A 168 2.10 -5.59 13.51
CA THR A 168 2.54 -4.76 12.38
C THR A 168 3.33 -5.63 11.42
N ILE A 169 2.82 -5.81 10.21
CA ILE A 169 3.47 -6.62 9.17
C ILE A 169 4.25 -5.66 8.25
N PRO A 170 5.59 -5.66 8.28
CA PRO A 170 6.38 -4.89 7.33
C PRO A 170 6.35 -5.56 5.96
N ILE A 171 6.10 -4.77 4.92
CA ILE A 171 6.01 -5.22 3.54
C ILE A 171 6.99 -4.40 2.72
N LEU A 172 7.90 -5.08 2.02
CA LEU A 172 8.93 -4.46 1.20
C LEU A 172 8.66 -4.70 -0.28
N SER A 173 9.01 -3.74 -1.12
CA SER A 173 9.00 -3.88 -2.58
C SER A 173 10.40 -3.63 -3.11
N ARG A 174 10.95 -4.60 -3.86
CA ARG A 174 12.27 -4.51 -4.47
C ARG A 174 12.14 -3.88 -5.86
N ILE A 175 12.02 -2.56 -5.92
CA ILE A 175 11.73 -1.86 -7.18
C ILE A 175 12.98 -1.37 -7.91
N GLN A 176 14.13 -1.27 -7.24
CA GLN A 176 15.34 -0.67 -7.81
C GLN A 176 15.75 -1.27 -9.16
N GLU A 177 15.86 -2.60 -9.26
CA GLU A 177 16.26 -3.26 -10.52
C GLU A 177 15.25 -3.01 -11.65
N LYS A 178 13.95 -3.03 -11.33
CA LYS A 178 12.87 -2.74 -12.27
C LYS A 178 12.92 -1.29 -12.74
N LEU A 179 13.10 -0.34 -11.82
CA LEU A 179 13.27 1.08 -12.14
C LEU A 179 14.51 1.28 -13.02
N LYS A 180 15.63 0.62 -12.69
CA LYS A 180 16.86 0.69 -13.49
C LYS A 180 16.60 0.24 -14.93
N GLY A 181 15.97 -0.92 -15.11
CA GLY A 181 15.63 -1.43 -16.44
C GLY A 181 14.71 -0.48 -17.23
N GLN A 182 13.73 0.12 -16.56
CA GLN A 182 12.84 1.12 -17.18
C GLN A 182 13.59 2.39 -17.60
N ILE A 183 14.47 2.91 -16.74
CA ILE A 183 15.28 4.09 -17.03
C ILE A 183 16.27 3.81 -18.17
N ASP A 184 16.99 2.70 -18.12
CA ASP A 184 17.96 2.32 -19.15
C ASP A 184 17.27 2.20 -20.52
N ALA A 185 16.11 1.54 -20.59
CA ALA A 185 15.35 1.42 -21.84
C ALA A 185 14.84 2.78 -22.34
N ALA A 186 14.33 3.63 -21.45
CA ALA A 186 13.78 4.93 -21.82
C ALA A 186 14.86 5.93 -22.26
N LEU A 187 16.08 5.82 -21.74
CA LEU A 187 17.23 6.63 -22.17
C LEU A 187 17.69 6.35 -23.61
N LEU A 188 17.29 5.22 -24.20
CA LEU A 188 17.55 4.89 -25.61
C LEU A 188 16.55 5.54 -26.58
N THR A 189 15.46 6.11 -26.06
CA THR A 189 14.44 6.78 -26.88
C THR A 189 14.84 8.22 -27.19
N GLU A 190 14.18 8.83 -28.19
CA GLU A 190 14.40 10.25 -28.51
C GLU A 190 14.04 11.18 -27.35
N LYS A 191 12.94 10.87 -26.64
CA LYS A 191 12.47 11.64 -25.48
C LYS A 191 13.03 11.04 -24.19
N LYS A 192 14.27 11.42 -23.88
CA LYS A 192 14.99 10.91 -22.72
C LYS A 192 14.35 11.37 -21.40
N PRO A 193 14.13 10.47 -20.43
CA PRO A 193 13.49 10.82 -19.14
C PRO A 193 14.52 11.38 -18.15
N TYR A 194 15.20 12.47 -18.49
CA TYR A 194 16.31 13.00 -17.70
C TYR A 194 15.91 13.32 -16.26
N TRP A 195 14.71 13.84 -16.04
CA TRP A 195 14.23 14.12 -14.69
C TRP A 195 14.10 12.84 -13.85
N GLN A 196 13.45 11.81 -14.37
CA GLN A 196 13.27 10.54 -13.68
C GLN A 196 14.62 9.82 -13.49
N ALA A 197 15.53 9.91 -14.47
CA ALA A 197 16.88 9.38 -14.35
C ALA A 197 17.64 10.08 -13.21
N ALA A 198 17.57 11.41 -13.10
CA ALA A 198 18.19 12.15 -12.01
C ALA A 198 17.69 11.67 -10.64
N GLN A 199 16.38 11.50 -10.49
CA GLN A 199 15.78 10.99 -9.26
C GLN A 199 16.24 9.56 -8.95
N PHE A 200 16.21 8.68 -9.96
CA PHE A 200 16.64 7.30 -9.80
C PHE A 200 18.10 7.21 -9.31
N TYR A 201 19.02 7.91 -9.97
CA TYR A 201 20.43 7.85 -9.62
C TYR A 201 20.72 8.46 -8.25
N ASN A 202 19.98 9.50 -7.84
CA ASN A 202 20.17 10.10 -6.53
C ASN A 202 19.58 9.24 -5.40
N GLU A 203 18.34 8.78 -5.57
CA GLU A 203 17.54 8.20 -4.50
C GLU A 203 17.79 6.70 -4.32
N TYR A 204 18.07 5.96 -5.41
CA TYR A 204 18.21 4.50 -5.39
C TYR A 204 19.67 4.07 -5.58
N GLU A 205 20.36 4.58 -6.60
CA GLU A 205 21.77 4.22 -6.86
C GLU A 205 22.76 4.97 -5.96
N LYS A 206 22.30 5.97 -5.21
CA LYS A 206 23.13 6.83 -4.36
C LYS A 206 24.33 7.42 -5.11
N ASN A 207 24.12 7.78 -6.38
CA ASN A 207 25.11 8.36 -7.28
C ASN A 207 24.75 9.84 -7.58
N PRO A 208 25.10 10.76 -6.66
CA PRO A 208 24.76 12.17 -6.83
C PRO A 208 25.46 12.83 -8.02
N ALA A 209 26.64 12.34 -8.43
CA ALA A 209 27.33 12.87 -9.61
C ALA A 209 26.54 12.60 -10.90
N LYS A 210 26.06 11.37 -11.09
CA LYS A 210 25.22 11.01 -12.24
C LYS A 210 23.83 11.66 -12.16
N ALA A 211 23.30 11.83 -10.95
CA ALA A 211 22.08 12.60 -10.75
C ALA A 211 22.24 14.08 -11.15
N LEU A 212 23.38 14.70 -10.85
CA LEU A 212 23.68 16.10 -11.21
C LEU A 212 23.74 16.29 -12.73
N GLU A 213 24.32 15.33 -13.45
CA GLU A 213 24.34 15.32 -14.92
C GLU A 213 22.91 15.30 -15.47
N TYR A 214 22.09 14.35 -15.03
CA TYR A 214 20.73 14.21 -15.55
C TYR A 214 19.80 15.36 -15.17
N VAL A 215 19.87 15.90 -13.95
CA VAL A 215 19.04 17.06 -13.60
C VAL A 215 19.46 18.30 -14.40
N THR A 216 20.74 18.43 -14.73
CA THR A 216 21.22 19.52 -15.60
C THR A 216 20.65 19.37 -17.02
N ASN A 217 20.64 18.16 -17.58
CA ASN A 217 20.02 17.90 -18.88
C ASN A 217 18.50 18.14 -18.86
N ALA A 218 17.81 17.72 -17.79
CA ALA A 218 16.37 17.99 -17.62
C ALA A 218 16.06 19.50 -17.58
N LEU A 219 16.93 20.30 -16.95
CA LEU A 219 16.79 21.75 -16.88
C LEU A 219 17.05 22.46 -18.21
N THR A 220 17.79 21.86 -19.15
CA THR A 220 17.89 22.37 -20.53
C THR A 220 16.54 22.34 -21.23
N GLU A 221 15.75 21.29 -21.00
CA GLU A 221 14.40 21.14 -21.57
C GLU A 221 13.35 21.93 -20.77
N SER A 222 13.54 22.06 -19.46
CA SER A 222 12.59 22.69 -18.53
C SER A 222 13.23 23.77 -17.66
N PRO A 223 13.77 24.87 -18.24
CA PRO A 223 14.59 25.84 -17.51
C PRO A 223 13.82 26.66 -16.46
N LYS A 224 12.48 26.66 -16.52
CA LYS A 224 11.62 27.35 -15.54
C LYS A 224 11.14 26.44 -14.40
N ALA A 225 11.49 25.15 -14.42
CA ALA A 225 11.08 24.19 -13.38
C ALA A 225 11.84 24.44 -12.07
N TYR A 226 11.32 25.36 -11.24
CA TYR A 226 11.96 25.74 -9.97
C TYR A 226 12.21 24.55 -9.03
N TRP A 227 11.37 23.52 -9.07
CA TRP A 227 11.57 22.31 -8.26
C TRP A 227 12.80 21.51 -8.69
N MET A 228 13.10 21.46 -10.00
CA MET A 228 14.31 20.80 -10.52
C MET A 228 15.56 21.60 -10.16
N TRP A 229 15.49 22.94 -10.17
CA TRP A 229 16.58 23.80 -9.70
C TRP A 229 16.89 23.59 -8.21
N LEU A 230 15.87 23.50 -7.36
CA LEU A 230 16.08 23.20 -5.94
C LEU A 230 16.61 21.78 -5.74
N TYR A 231 16.16 20.81 -6.55
CA TYR A 231 16.69 19.44 -6.51
C TYR A 231 18.17 19.41 -6.87
N LYS A 232 18.57 20.10 -7.96
CA LYS A 232 19.96 20.28 -8.36
C LYS A 232 20.79 20.94 -7.25
N ALA A 233 20.27 21.98 -6.60
CA ALA A 233 20.96 22.66 -5.50
C ALA A 233 21.26 21.72 -4.32
N LYS A 234 20.32 20.83 -3.97
CA LYS A 234 20.52 19.83 -2.92
C LYS A 234 21.58 18.80 -3.31
N ILE A 235 21.56 18.30 -4.54
CA ILE A 235 22.59 17.39 -5.05
C ILE A 235 23.98 18.05 -5.01
N GLN A 236 24.08 19.31 -5.44
CA GLN A 236 25.35 20.06 -5.39
C GLN A 236 25.83 20.26 -3.95
N GLN A 237 24.93 20.53 -3.01
CA GLN A 237 25.27 20.58 -1.58
C GLN A 237 25.83 19.24 -1.09
N ASP A 238 25.19 18.12 -1.44
CA ASP A 238 25.63 16.77 -1.05
C ASP A 238 26.99 16.39 -1.66
N LEU A 239 27.30 16.92 -2.85
CA LEU A 239 28.61 16.81 -3.50
C LEU A 239 29.66 17.79 -2.95
N GLY A 240 29.30 18.68 -2.01
CA GLY A 240 30.18 19.70 -1.46
C GLY A 240 30.37 20.95 -2.34
N ASP A 241 29.69 21.03 -3.49
CA ASP A 241 29.66 22.20 -4.38
C ASP A 241 28.74 23.30 -3.80
N LYS A 242 29.22 23.98 -2.75
CA LYS A 242 28.46 25.05 -2.09
C LYS A 242 28.19 26.23 -3.02
N ALA A 243 29.11 26.54 -3.95
CA ALA A 243 28.96 27.66 -4.86
C ALA A 243 27.82 27.39 -5.86
N GLY A 244 27.85 26.25 -6.53
CA GLY A 244 26.80 25.84 -7.45
C GLY A 244 25.47 25.60 -6.75
N ALA A 245 25.47 25.06 -5.52
CA ALA A 245 24.26 24.92 -4.73
C ALA A 245 23.58 26.27 -4.46
N ARG A 246 24.35 27.32 -4.15
CA ARG A 246 23.80 28.68 -3.96
C ARG A 246 23.24 29.25 -5.27
N GLU A 247 23.94 29.06 -6.38
CA GLU A 247 23.47 29.52 -7.69
C GLU A 247 22.13 28.86 -8.06
N SER A 248 22.08 27.52 -8.03
CA SER A 248 20.88 26.74 -8.34
C SER A 248 19.71 27.08 -7.40
N SER A 249 19.97 27.24 -6.10
CA SER A 249 18.93 27.61 -5.13
C SER A 249 18.43 29.05 -5.32
N THR A 250 19.31 29.98 -5.67
CA THR A 250 18.92 31.36 -6.01
C THR A 250 18.04 31.36 -7.25
N LYS A 251 18.40 30.59 -8.27
CA LYS A 251 17.58 30.47 -9.48
C LYS A 251 16.20 29.88 -9.21
N SER A 252 16.14 28.83 -8.40
CA SER A 252 14.88 28.25 -7.94
C SER A 252 14.03 29.27 -7.16
N LEU A 253 14.65 30.05 -6.26
CA LEU A 253 13.97 31.09 -5.48
C LEU A 253 13.33 32.16 -6.36
N GLU A 254 14.07 32.68 -7.35
CA GLU A 254 13.55 33.66 -8.32
C GLU A 254 12.30 33.12 -9.04
N LEU A 255 12.42 31.91 -9.59
CA LEU A 255 11.34 31.27 -10.34
C LEU A 255 10.13 30.94 -9.45
N ALA A 256 10.35 30.41 -8.25
CA ALA A 256 9.27 30.11 -7.30
C ALA A 256 8.56 31.38 -6.81
N THR A 257 9.30 32.48 -6.62
CA THR A 257 8.72 33.79 -6.26
C THR A 257 7.85 34.33 -7.39
N ALA A 258 8.31 34.24 -8.63
CA ALA A 258 7.53 34.66 -9.80
C ALA A 258 6.22 33.86 -9.94
N GLU A 259 6.26 32.56 -9.63
CA GLU A 259 5.09 31.66 -9.62
C GLU A 259 4.28 31.72 -8.30
N LYS A 260 4.65 32.58 -7.35
CA LYS A 260 4.00 32.74 -6.03
C LYS A 260 3.88 31.42 -5.25
N ASN A 261 4.89 30.57 -5.35
CA ASN A 261 4.96 29.32 -4.60
C ASN A 261 5.75 29.50 -3.30
N ASP A 262 5.04 29.85 -2.22
CA ASP A 262 5.62 30.17 -0.92
C ASP A 262 6.40 29.01 -0.29
N ASP A 263 6.01 27.75 -0.57
CA ASP A 263 6.71 26.58 -0.06
C ASP A 263 8.12 26.47 -0.62
N TYR A 264 8.28 26.61 -1.94
CA TYR A 264 9.59 26.57 -2.57
C TYR A 264 10.42 27.81 -2.25
N VAL A 265 9.79 28.98 -2.08
CA VAL A 265 10.47 30.18 -1.57
C VAL A 265 11.11 29.90 -0.20
N ARG A 266 10.32 29.38 0.74
CA ARG A 266 10.79 29.03 2.09
C ARG A 266 11.87 27.96 2.07
N MET A 267 11.73 26.92 1.25
CA MET A 267 12.73 25.84 1.13
C MET A 267 14.06 26.36 0.59
N ASN A 268 14.04 27.24 -0.41
CA ASN A 268 15.25 27.85 -0.96
C ASN A 268 15.92 28.78 0.04
N GLN A 269 15.17 29.65 0.72
CA GLN A 269 15.71 30.52 1.77
C GLN A 269 16.38 29.70 2.89
N ALA A 270 15.76 28.60 3.31
CA ALA A 270 16.33 27.69 4.30
C ALA A 270 17.63 27.05 3.82
N LEU A 271 17.69 26.61 2.56
CA LEU A 271 18.91 26.04 1.98
C LEU A 271 20.02 27.09 1.86
N LEU A 272 19.73 28.27 1.32
CA LEU A 272 20.68 29.37 1.20
C LEU A 272 21.26 29.78 2.56
N LYS A 273 20.44 29.80 3.62
CA LYS A 273 20.91 30.06 4.99
C LYS A 273 21.91 29.01 5.48
N LYS A 274 21.73 27.73 5.12
CA LYS A 274 22.66 26.64 5.47
C LYS A 274 23.96 26.66 4.66
N LEU A 275 23.96 27.32 3.50
CA LEU A 275 25.11 27.41 2.59
C LEU A 275 26.00 28.65 2.84
N LYS A 276 25.60 29.52 3.78
CA LYS A 276 26.43 30.61 4.31
C LYS A 276 27.52 30.02 5.21
#